data_AF-A0A954G435-F1
#
_entry.id   AF-A0A954G435-F1
#
_cell.length_a   1.000
_cell.length_b   1.000
_cell.length_c   1.000
_cell.angle_alpha   90.00
_cell.angle_beta   90.00
_cell.angle_gamma   90.00
#
_symmetry.space_group_name_H-M   'P 1'
#
loop_
_entity.id
_entity.type
_entity.pdbx_description
1 polymer ?
#
loop_
_entity_poly.entity_id
_entity_poly.type
_entity_poly.pdbx_seq_one_letter_code
_entity_poly.pdbx_strand_id
1 'polypeptide(L)'
;KAPESAAVMKKAKAIAALAKQIDASAAPMSLAGLNCQTERPDLTLRFINDAHLNQTMAYLTACCLYAALFDRSPEGLPVDSITDIRFFDNKDRTKDRDGNPITTTFSAKDRADLQRIAWKSYQQFKALRDD
;
A
#
# COMPACT_ATOMS: atom_id res chain seq x y z
N LYS A 1 14.07 -0.87 -4.88
CA LYS A 1 14.01 -1.29 -6.30
C LYS A 1 12.62 -1.86 -6.56
N ALA A 2 11.93 -1.40 -7.60
CA ALA A 2 10.61 -1.92 -7.96
C ALA A 2 10.66 -3.44 -8.25
N PRO A 3 9.60 -4.19 -7.91
CA PRO A 3 9.51 -5.60 -8.29
C PRO A 3 9.40 -5.75 -9.81
N GLU A 4 9.69 -6.96 -10.30
CA GLU A 4 9.53 -7.30 -11.71
C GLU A 4 8.03 -7.32 -12.07
N SER A 5 7.67 -6.58 -13.12
CA SER A 5 6.28 -6.30 -13.48
C SER A 5 5.52 -7.55 -13.92
N ALA A 6 6.13 -8.43 -14.70
CA ALA A 6 5.48 -9.64 -15.20
C ALA A 6 5.09 -10.60 -14.06
N ALA A 7 5.96 -10.76 -13.05
CA ALA A 7 5.67 -11.55 -11.85
C ALA A 7 4.50 -10.97 -11.04
N VAL A 8 4.47 -9.64 -10.86
CA VAL A 8 3.36 -8.96 -10.17
C VAL A 8 2.06 -9.12 -10.95
N MET A 9 2.08 -8.91 -12.26
CA MET A 9 0.90 -9.05 -13.13
C MET A 9 0.37 -10.48 -13.17
N LYS A 10 1.25 -11.49 -13.20
CA LYS A 10 0.85 -12.90 -13.11
C LYS A 10 0.08 -13.17 -11.81
N LYS A 11 0.58 -12.68 -10.68
CA LYS A 11 -0.10 -12.81 -9.38
C LYS A 11 -1.42 -12.06 -9.33
N ALA A 12 -1.45 -10.82 -9.84
CA ALA A 12 -2.65 -9.99 -9.87
C ALA A 12 -3.78 -10.65 -10.69
N LYS A 13 -3.46 -11.19 -11.87
CA LYS A 13 -4.41 -11.93 -12.72
C LYS A 13 -4.97 -13.17 -12.04
N ALA A 14 -4.13 -13.93 -11.33
CA ALA A 14 -4.59 -15.10 -10.59
C ALA A 14 -5.58 -14.73 -9.46
N ILE A 15 -5.27 -13.66 -8.71
CA ILE A 15 -6.17 -13.15 -7.65
C ILE A 15 -7.46 -12.59 -8.26
N ALA A 16 -7.37 -11.86 -9.38
CA ALA A 16 -8.51 -11.30 -10.08
C ALA A 16 -9.46 -12.38 -10.60
N ALA A 17 -8.93 -13.45 -11.21
CA ALA A 17 -9.73 -14.59 -11.65
C ALA A 17 -10.48 -15.26 -10.48
N LEU A 18 -9.80 -15.48 -9.35
CA LEU A 18 -10.44 -16.02 -8.15
C LEU A 18 -11.52 -15.07 -7.63
N ALA A 19 -11.20 -13.77 -7.52
CA ALA A 19 -12.13 -12.75 -7.06
C ALA A 19 -13.39 -12.69 -7.93
N LYS A 20 -13.25 -12.79 -9.26
CA LYS A 20 -14.39 -12.89 -10.21
C LYS A 20 -15.23 -14.14 -9.94
N GLN A 21 -14.58 -15.29 -9.76
CA GLN A 21 -15.26 -16.56 -9.52
C GLN A 21 -16.12 -16.55 -8.24
N ILE A 22 -15.69 -15.85 -7.20
CA ILE A 22 -16.38 -15.81 -5.89
C ILE A 22 -17.13 -14.49 -5.64
N ASP A 23 -17.24 -13.62 -6.64
CA ASP A 23 -17.83 -12.28 -6.55
C ASP A 23 -17.27 -11.44 -5.38
N ALA A 24 -15.94 -11.40 -5.27
CA ALA A 24 -15.24 -10.64 -4.24
C ALA A 24 -14.60 -9.35 -4.79
N SER A 25 -14.52 -8.34 -3.92
CA SER A 25 -13.58 -7.22 -4.05
C SER A 25 -12.27 -7.59 -3.37
N ALA A 26 -11.15 -7.06 -3.86
CA ALA A 26 -9.84 -7.28 -3.26
C ALA A 26 -8.96 -6.03 -3.32
N ALA A 27 -8.25 -5.75 -2.23
CA ALA A 27 -7.20 -4.74 -2.20
C ALA A 27 -5.92 -5.28 -2.89
N PRO A 28 -5.47 -4.68 -4.00
CA PRO A 28 -4.44 -5.29 -4.84
C PRO A 28 -3.03 -4.89 -4.43
N MET A 29 -2.58 -5.33 -3.25
CA MET A 29 -1.35 -4.82 -2.65
C MET A 29 -0.07 -5.06 -3.45
N SER A 30 0.01 -6.13 -4.26
CA SER A 30 1.17 -6.33 -5.14
C SER A 30 1.22 -5.31 -6.28
N LEU A 31 0.07 -4.91 -6.84
CA LEU A 31 -0.01 -3.84 -7.85
C LEU A 31 0.25 -2.48 -7.21
N ALA A 32 -0.32 -2.22 -6.02
CA ALA A 32 -0.08 -0.99 -5.29
C ALA A 32 1.41 -0.80 -4.97
N GLY A 33 2.08 -1.85 -4.49
CA GLY A 33 3.52 -1.83 -4.25
C GLY A 33 4.35 -1.59 -5.50
N LEU A 34 4.01 -2.26 -6.62
CA LEU A 34 4.67 -2.02 -7.92
C LEU A 34 4.50 -0.57 -8.37
N ASN A 35 3.26 -0.09 -8.46
CA ASN A 35 2.95 1.27 -8.91
C ASN A 35 3.63 2.32 -8.02
N CYS A 36 3.62 2.12 -6.69
CA CYS A 36 4.31 3.02 -5.77
C CYS A 36 5.81 3.05 -6.01
N GLN A 37 6.48 1.90 -6.11
CA GLN A 37 7.93 1.87 -6.30
C GLN A 37 8.38 2.28 -7.70
N THR A 38 7.48 2.27 -8.69
CA THR A 38 7.72 2.82 -10.03
C THR A 38 7.57 4.35 -10.04
N GLU A 39 6.51 4.89 -9.41
CA GLU A 39 6.19 6.33 -9.46
C GLU A 39 6.92 7.14 -8.38
N ARG A 40 7.19 6.53 -7.23
CA ARG A 40 7.84 7.11 -6.05
C ARG A 40 8.96 6.18 -5.55
N PRO A 41 10.03 5.98 -6.33
CA PRO A 41 11.13 5.10 -5.96
C PRO A 41 11.89 5.56 -4.71
N ASP A 42 11.68 6.82 -4.29
CA ASP A 42 12.20 7.42 -3.07
C ASP A 42 11.47 6.92 -1.80
N LEU A 43 10.24 6.44 -1.91
CA LEU A 43 9.48 5.92 -0.78
C LEU A 43 9.82 4.45 -0.51
N THR A 44 10.24 4.14 0.72
CA THR A 44 10.40 2.76 1.18
C THR A 44 9.04 2.19 1.60
N LEU A 45 8.78 0.92 1.29
CA LEU A 45 7.54 0.18 1.65
C LEU A 45 7.77 -0.89 2.73
N ARG A 46 9.01 -0.98 3.20
CA ARG A 46 9.50 -1.95 4.16
C ARG A 46 10.53 -1.24 5.00
N PHE A 47 10.68 -1.68 6.25
CA PHE A 47 11.80 -1.26 7.06
C PHE A 47 13.13 -1.62 6.37
N ILE A 48 14.15 -0.81 6.63
CA ILE A 48 15.51 -1.05 6.14
C ILE A 48 16.12 -2.19 6.95
N ASN A 49 15.97 -2.13 8.27
CA ASN A 49 16.56 -3.07 9.23
C ASN A 49 15.65 -4.28 9.54
N ASP A 50 14.46 -4.33 8.95
CA ASP A 50 13.46 -5.39 9.21
C ASP A 50 12.72 -5.77 7.91
N ALA A 51 12.39 -7.05 7.73
CA ALA A 51 11.68 -7.54 6.55
C ALA A 51 10.19 -7.20 6.52
N HIS A 52 9.65 -6.61 7.59
CA HIS A 52 8.25 -6.21 7.68
C HIS A 52 7.98 -4.89 6.97
N LEU A 53 6.74 -4.76 6.51
CA LEU A 53 6.21 -3.56 5.89
C LEU A 53 6.24 -2.40 6.89
N ASN A 54 6.55 -1.20 6.39
CA ASN A 54 6.62 0.01 7.21
C ASN A 54 5.30 0.82 7.17
N GLN A 55 5.29 1.96 7.85
CA GLN A 55 4.15 2.86 7.97
C GLN A 55 3.67 3.39 6.60
N THR A 56 4.58 3.62 5.65
CA THR A 56 4.21 4.02 4.27
C THR A 56 3.36 2.95 3.60
N MET A 57 3.78 1.69 3.69
CA MET A 57 3.01 0.58 3.13
C MET A 57 1.72 0.33 3.91
N ALA A 58 1.70 0.54 5.23
CA ALA A 58 0.47 0.50 6.01
C ALA A 58 -0.54 1.56 5.56
N TYR A 59 -0.10 2.81 5.33
CA TYR A 59 -0.93 3.89 4.80
C TYR A 59 -1.48 3.55 3.40
N LEU A 60 -0.61 3.07 2.50
CA LEU A 60 -1.01 2.64 1.16
C LEU A 60 -2.03 1.48 1.22
N THR A 61 -1.84 0.53 2.14
CA THR A 61 -2.77 -0.57 2.39
C THR A 61 -4.14 -0.06 2.84
N ALA A 62 -4.17 0.87 3.79
CA ALA A 62 -5.42 1.47 4.27
C ALA A 62 -6.18 2.17 3.12
N CYS A 63 -5.47 2.89 2.24
CA CYS A 63 -6.05 3.51 1.05
C CYS A 63 -6.62 2.47 0.06
N CYS A 64 -5.91 1.37 -0.19
CA CYS A 64 -6.41 0.29 -1.06
C CYS A 64 -7.60 -0.45 -0.44
N LEU A 65 -7.61 -0.66 0.87
CA LEU A 65 -8.75 -1.23 1.58
C LEU A 65 -9.97 -0.31 1.50
N TYR A 66 -9.80 1.00 1.72
CA TYR A 66 -10.87 1.97 1.53
C TYR A 66 -11.45 1.88 0.11
N ALA A 67 -10.60 1.88 -0.92
CA ALA A 67 -11.05 1.75 -2.30
C ALA A 67 -11.81 0.43 -2.55
N ALA A 68 -11.31 -0.69 -2.02
CA ALA A 68 -11.94 -2.00 -2.19
C ALA A 68 -13.27 -2.15 -1.44
N LEU A 69 -13.42 -1.52 -0.28
CA LEU A 69 -14.63 -1.57 0.55
C LEU A 69 -15.73 -0.63 0.06
N PHE A 70 -15.36 0.56 -0.42
CA PHE A 70 -16.30 1.62 -0.75
C PHE A 70 -16.43 1.92 -2.25
N ASP A 71 -15.62 1.28 -3.09
CA ASP A 71 -15.50 1.55 -4.54
C ASP A 71 -15.33 3.06 -4.83
N ARG A 72 -14.51 3.71 -4.00
CA ARG A 72 -14.28 5.16 -4.00
C ARG A 72 -12.80 5.50 -3.91
N SER A 73 -12.41 6.60 -4.56
CA SER A 73 -11.05 7.13 -4.41
C SER A 73 -10.80 7.58 -2.96
N PRO A 74 -9.66 7.23 -2.35
CA PRO A 74 -9.22 7.77 -1.07
C PRO A 74 -8.59 9.17 -1.20
N GLU A 75 -8.48 9.73 -2.42
CA GLU A 75 -7.92 11.07 -2.62
C GLU A 75 -8.72 12.14 -1.88
N GLY A 76 -8.01 12.97 -1.12
CA GLY A 76 -8.61 14.03 -0.31
C GLY A 76 -9.05 13.61 1.09
N LEU A 77 -8.94 12.33 1.46
CA LEU A 77 -9.17 11.91 2.85
C LEU A 77 -8.16 12.58 3.80
N PRO A 78 -8.59 12.99 5.01
CA PRO A 78 -7.78 13.82 5.90
C PRO A 78 -6.70 13.05 6.67
N VAL A 79 -6.79 11.71 6.74
CA VAL A 79 -5.84 10.87 7.47
C VAL A 79 -4.43 11.08 6.91
N ASP A 80 -3.52 11.53 7.76
CA ASP A 80 -2.18 11.97 7.36
C ASP A 80 -1.07 11.29 8.16
N SER A 81 -1.41 10.36 9.05
CA SER A 81 -0.44 9.76 9.95
C SER A 81 -0.75 8.30 10.23
N ILE A 82 0.31 7.54 10.45
CA ILE A 82 0.26 6.13 10.87
C ILE A 82 1.20 5.96 12.05
N THR A 83 0.70 5.32 13.11
CA THR A 83 1.51 4.87 14.25
C THR A 83 1.68 3.36 14.16
N ASP A 84 2.93 2.89 14.09
CA ASP A 84 3.20 1.46 14.09
C ASP A 84 2.94 0.85 15.47
N ILE A 85 2.70 -0.46 15.50
CA ILE A 85 2.56 -1.27 16.73
C ILE A 85 3.83 -2.09 17.01
N ARG A 86 4.82 -2.06 16.10
CA ARG A 86 6.09 -2.77 16.22
C ARG A 86 7.21 -1.80 16.58
N PHE A 87 7.86 -2.06 17.71
CA PHE A 87 8.82 -1.15 18.32
C PHE A 87 10.27 -1.56 18.07
N PHE A 88 11.20 -0.59 18.16
CA PHE A 88 12.64 -0.83 18.16
C PHE A 88 13.04 -1.75 19.33
N ASP A 89 13.75 -2.85 19.03
CA ASP A 89 14.15 -3.90 19.98
C ASP A 89 13.02 -4.44 20.88
N ASN A 90 11.75 -4.21 20.51
CA ASN A 90 10.57 -4.42 21.35
C ASN A 90 10.64 -3.75 22.74
N LYS A 91 11.43 -2.69 22.90
CA LYS A 91 11.68 -2.02 24.19
C LYS A 91 11.33 -0.53 24.16
N ASP A 92 11.76 0.19 23.13
CA ASP A 92 11.48 1.62 23.00
C ASP A 92 10.19 1.85 22.22
N ARG A 93 9.10 2.15 22.93
CA ARG A 93 7.77 2.35 22.34
C ARG A 93 7.63 3.67 21.57
N THR A 94 8.66 4.51 21.57
CA THR A 94 8.67 5.77 20.81
C THR A 94 9.30 5.62 19.43
N LYS A 95 9.92 4.48 19.14
CA LYS A 95 10.66 4.23 17.92
C LYS A 95 10.19 3.01 17.14
N ASP A 96 10.26 3.11 15.82
CA ASP A 96 10.01 2.01 14.89
C ASP A 96 11.25 1.12 14.70
N ARG A 97 11.16 0.13 13.81
CA ARG A 97 12.23 -0.85 13.56
C ARG A 97 13.49 -0.27 12.91
N ASP A 98 13.40 0.92 12.33
CA ASP A 98 14.55 1.65 11.79
C ASP A 98 15.11 2.68 12.80
N GLY A 99 14.52 2.78 14.00
CA GLY A 99 14.91 3.74 15.03
C GLY A 99 14.35 5.14 14.84
N ASN A 100 13.45 5.32 13.85
CA ASN A 100 12.72 6.56 13.59
C ASN A 100 11.52 6.70 14.53
N PRO A 101 10.85 7.86 14.59
CA PRO A 101 9.62 8.00 15.37
C PRO A 101 8.57 6.94 15.03
N ILE A 102 7.90 6.40 16.05
CA ILE A 102 6.87 5.36 15.87
C ILE A 102 5.69 5.81 15.01
N THR A 103 5.41 7.12 15.02
CA THR A 103 4.38 7.77 14.20
C THR A 103 5.04 8.50 13.04
N THR A 104 4.61 8.15 11.82
CA THR A 104 4.95 8.89 10.61
C THR A 104 3.78 9.79 10.23
N THR A 105 4.02 11.09 10.12
CA THR A 105 3.10 12.06 9.51
C THR A 105 3.55 12.34 8.09
N PHE A 106 2.68 12.12 7.12
CA PHE A 106 2.95 12.29 5.70
C PHE A 106 2.81 13.75 5.29
N SER A 107 3.70 14.21 4.41
CA SER A 107 3.52 15.51 3.76
C SER A 107 2.25 15.50 2.91
N ALA A 108 1.69 16.68 2.62
CA ALA A 108 0.51 16.78 1.76
C ALA A 108 0.73 16.13 0.38
N LYS A 109 1.95 16.25 -0.16
CA LYS A 109 2.34 15.63 -1.43
C LYS A 109 2.38 14.11 -1.32
N ASP A 110 3.07 13.56 -0.32
CA ASP A 110 3.18 12.10 -0.17
C ASP A 110 1.82 11.45 0.08
N ARG A 111 1.00 12.11 0.91
CA ARG A 111 -0.37 11.68 1.18
C ARG A 111 -1.19 11.62 -0.11
N ALA A 112 -1.18 12.68 -0.90
CA ALA A 112 -1.92 12.75 -2.16
C ALA A 112 -1.42 11.72 -3.17
N ASP A 113 -0.11 11.57 -3.32
CA ASP A 113 0.48 10.58 -4.23
C ASP A 113 0.10 9.15 -3.83
N LEU A 114 0.20 8.80 -2.54
CA LEU A 114 -0.14 7.46 -2.04
C LEU A 114 -1.64 7.16 -2.22
N GLN A 115 -2.53 8.13 -1.98
CA GLN A 115 -3.97 7.99 -2.23
C GLN A 115 -4.26 7.74 -3.71
N ARG A 116 -3.68 8.55 -4.60
CA ARG A 116 -3.82 8.42 -6.06
C ARG A 116 -3.28 7.07 -6.56
N ILE A 117 -2.11 6.64 -6.07
CA ILE A 117 -1.50 5.35 -6.43
C ILE A 117 -2.38 4.19 -5.97
N ALA A 118 -2.96 4.27 -4.76
CA ALA A 118 -3.91 3.26 -4.28
C ALA A 118 -5.12 3.16 -5.20
N TRP A 119 -5.71 4.30 -5.59
CA TRP A 119 -6.87 4.34 -6.48
C TRP A 119 -6.56 3.77 -7.87
N LYS A 120 -5.47 4.22 -8.50
CA LYS A 120 -5.00 3.71 -9.79
C LYS A 120 -4.83 2.19 -9.75
N SER A 121 -4.22 1.68 -8.68
CA SER A 121 -3.94 0.25 -8.52
C SER A 121 -5.22 -0.56 -8.34
N TYR A 122 -6.19 -0.02 -7.60
CA TYR A 122 -7.52 -0.62 -7.45
C TYR A 122 -8.29 -0.66 -8.77
N GLN A 123 -8.33 0.45 -9.52
CA GLN A 123 -8.98 0.51 -10.84
C GLN A 123 -8.35 -0.47 -11.83
N GLN A 124 -7.02 -0.56 -11.85
CA GLN A 124 -6.31 -1.55 -12.68
C GLN A 124 -6.69 -2.99 -12.30
N PHE A 125 -6.78 -3.30 -11.01
CA PHE A 125 -7.20 -4.62 -10.55
C PHE A 125 -8.65 -4.94 -10.90
N LYS A 126 -9.55 -3.95 -10.75
CA LYS A 126 -10.96 -4.08 -11.10
C LYS A 126 -11.14 -4.41 -12.58
N ALA A 127 -10.40 -3.72 -13.46
CA ALA A 127 -10.37 -4.07 -14.89
C ALA A 127 -9.94 -5.53 -15.12
N LEU A 128 -8.83 -5.99 -14.51
CA LEU A 128 -8.37 -7.38 -14.62
C LEU A 128 -9.38 -8.42 -14.11
N ARG A 129 -10.23 -8.05 -13.14
CA ARG A 129 -11.26 -8.92 -12.57
C ARG A 129 -12.49 -8.98 -13.49
N ASP A 130 -12.83 -7.86 -14.10
CA ASP A 130 -14.05 -7.71 -14.87
C ASP A 130 -13.83 -8.14 -16.35
N ASP A 131 -12.58 -8.14 -16.85
CA ASP A 131 -12.13 -8.80 -18.10
C ASP A 131 -12.57 -10.27 -18.17
#